data_AF-A0A8R7Q408-F1
#
_entry.id   AF-A0A8R7Q408-F1
#
_cell.length_a   1.000
_cell.length_b   1.000
_cell.length_c   1.000
_cell.angle_alpha   90.00
_cell.angle_beta   90.00
_cell.angle_gamma   90.00
#
_symmetry.space_group_name_H-M   'P 1'
#
loop_
_entity.id
_entity.type
_entity.pdbx_description
1 polymer ?
#
loop_
_entity_poly.entity_id
_entity_poly.type
_entity_poly.pdbx_seq_one_letter_code
_entity_poly.pdbx_strand_id
1 'polypeptide(L)' 'MLCISDEPTKLDDALGDQKWKKAMDEEYTTLMKNKTWHLVPNRKGRNIIDCKWVYRIKKKADGSIDRYKARVVVNGFK' A
#
# COMPACT_ATOMS: atom_id res chain seq x y z
N MET A 1 -18.87 -12.70 -15.31
CA MET A 1 -18.71 -12.79 -13.84
C MET A 1 -17.64 -11.79 -13.44
N LEU A 2 -18.03 -10.55 -13.19
CA LEU A 2 -17.11 -9.43 -12.95
C LEU A 2 -16.88 -9.30 -11.44
N CYS A 3 -15.70 -9.70 -10.97
CA CYS A 3 -15.34 -9.65 -9.56
C CYS A 3 -15.07 -8.20 -9.13
N ILE A 4 -16.14 -7.56 -8.63
CA ILE A 4 -16.23 -6.49 -7.61
C ILE A 4 -15.05 -5.50 -7.52
N SER A 5 -15.37 -4.29 -7.95
CA SER A 5 -14.63 -3.02 -7.90
C SER A 5 -14.42 -2.45 -6.48
N ASP A 6 -13.78 -3.18 -5.56
CA ASP A 6 -13.54 -2.70 -4.17
C ASP A 6 -12.05 -2.46 -3.83
N GLU A 7 -11.13 -2.83 -4.72
CA GLU A 7 -9.69 -2.58 -4.53
C GLU A 7 -9.32 -1.24 -5.18
N PRO A 8 -8.93 -0.22 -4.39
CA PRO A 8 -8.53 1.06 -4.95
C PRO A 8 -7.24 0.89 -5.74
N THR A 9 -7.20 1.49 -6.92
CA THR A 9 -5.99 1.53 -7.77
C THR A 9 -5.20 2.82 -7.55
N LYS A 10 -5.83 3.84 -6.95
CA LYS A 10 -5.21 5.13 -6.65
C LYS A 10 -5.10 5.34 -5.15
N LEU A 11 -4.08 6.11 -4.77
CA LEU A 11 -3.83 6.50 -3.39
C LEU A 11 -4.99 7.33 -2.82
N ASP A 12 -5.51 8.30 -3.58
CA ASP A 12 -6.60 9.17 -3.15
C ASP A 12 -7.88 8.38 -2.80
N ASP A 13 -8.24 7.40 -3.63
CA ASP A 13 -9.40 6.53 -3.38
C ASP A 13 -9.20 5.70 -2.09
N ALA A 14 -7.97 5.21 -1.87
CA ALA A 14 -7.63 4.46 -0.66
C ALA A 14 -7.58 5.34 0.60
N LEU A 15 -7.20 6.62 0.47
CA LEU A 15 -7.20 7.56 1.59
C LEU A 15 -8.61 8.00 1.98
N GLY A 16 -9.55 8.00 1.03
CA GLY A 16 -10.97 8.27 1.27
C GLY A 16 -11.66 7.19 2.09
N ASP A 17 -11.14 5.96 2.12
CA ASP A 17 -11.70 4.85 2.90
C ASP A 17 -10.86 4.60 4.17
N GLN A 18 -11.52 4.68 5.32
CA GLN A 18 -10.89 4.48 6.61
C GLN A 18 -10.29 3.07 6.78
N LYS A 19 -10.84 2.05 6.11
CA LYS A 19 -10.32 0.66 6.16
C LYS A 19 -8.97 0.56 5.47
N TRP A 20 -8.86 1.18 4.29
CA TRP A 20 -7.62 1.21 3.51
C TRP A 20 -6.57 2.10 4.18
N LYS A 21 -6.96 3.27 4.68
CA LYS A 21 -6.10 4.14 5.48
C LYS A 21 -5.50 3.41 6.69
N LYS A 22 -6.33 2.68 7.45
CA LYS A 22 -5.85 1.88 8.59
C LYS A 22 -4.82 0.83 8.15
N ALA A 23 -5.07 0.11 7.06
CA ALA A 23 -4.13 -0.87 6.53
C ALA A 23 -2.80 -0.22 6.09
N MET A 24 -2.84 0.98 5.54
CA MET A 24 -1.64 1.75 5.17
C MET A 24 -0.85 2.22 6.39
N ASP A 25 -1.53 2.72 7.42
CA ASP A 25 -0.90 3.16 8.67
C ASP A 25 -0.22 1.98 9.40
N GLU A 26 -0.86 0.80 9.41
CA GLU A 26 -0.29 -0.42 9.97
C GLU A 26 0.99 -0.85 9.23
N GLU A 27 0.98 -0.81 7.89
CA GLU A 27 2.17 -1.11 7.08
C GLU A 27 3.26 -0.07 7.34
N TYR A 28 2.94 1.22 7.28
CA TYR A 28 3.88 2.31 7.54
C TYR A 28 4.54 2.18 8.91
N THR A 29 3.74 1.95 9.95
CA THR A 29 4.24 1.74 11.32
C THR A 29 5.16 0.52 11.39
N THR A 30 4.82 -0.55 10.69
CA THR A 30 5.64 -1.77 10.63
C THR A 30 6.98 -1.49 9.94
N LEU A 31 7.00 -0.75 8.83
CA LEU A 31 8.22 -0.38 8.12
C LEU A 31 9.15 0.48 8.99
N MET A 32 8.57 1.45 9.71
CA MET A 32 9.32 2.28 10.65
C MET A 32 9.87 1.47 11.83
N LYS A 33 9.06 0.58 12.43
CA LYS A 33 9.50 -0.33 13.50
C LYS A 33 10.65 -1.23 13.06
N ASN A 34 10.57 -1.74 11.83
CA ASN A 34 11.59 -2.62 11.26
C ASN A 34 12.86 -1.88 10.85
N LYS A 35 12.90 -0.54 10.89
CA LYS A 35 14.03 0.31 10.47
C LYS A 35 14.56 -0.02 9.07
N THR A 36 13.70 -0.57 8.21
CA THR A 36 14.08 -0.97 6.84
C THR A 36 13.90 0.18 5.86
N TRP A 37 13.15 1.22 6.24
CA TRP A 37 12.86 2.39 5.42
C TRP A 37 13.31 3.65 6.15
N HIS A 38 14.10 4.48 5.45
CA HIS A 38 14.53 5.78 5.95
C HIS A 38 14.14 6.84 4.93
N LEU A 39 13.42 7.87 5.39
CA LEU A 39 13.15 9.03 4.55
C LEU A 39 14.46 9.80 4.38
N VAL A 40 14.98 9.80 3.15
CA VAL A 40 16.21 10.51 2.80
C VAL A 40 15.88 11.74 1.94
N PRO A 41 16.54 12.89 2.16
CA PRO A 41 16.36 14.05 1.31
C PRO A 41 16.85 13.75 -0.11
N ASN A 42 16.17 14.31 -1.11
CA ASN A 42 16.55 14.18 -2.50
C ASN A 42 17.94 14.80 -2.72
N ARG A 43 18.93 13.96 -3.05
CA ARG A 43 20.27 14.42 -3.45
C ARG A 43 20.31 14.51 -4.96
N LYS A 44 20.59 15.72 -5.47
CA LYS A 44 20.82 15.98 -6.91
C LYS A 44 21.80 14.94 -7.46
N GLY A 45 21.40 14.22 -8.51
CA GLY A 45 22.24 13.22 -9.19
C GLY A 45 22.04 11.76 -8.75
N ARG A 46 21.08 11.44 -7.86
CA ARG A 46 20.70 10.04 -7.57
C ARG A 46 19.39 9.67 -8.25
N ASN A 47 19.32 8.45 -8.78
CA ASN A 47 18.06 7.85 -9.22
C ASN A 47 17.21 7.52 -7.99
N ILE A 48 16.29 8.43 -7.67
CA ILE A 48 15.20 8.12 -6.75
C ILE A 48 14.26 7.18 -7.50
N ILE A 49 14.00 6.03 -6.90
CA ILE A 49 13.02 5.09 -7.42
C ILE A 49 11.69 5.42 -6.76
N ASP A 50 10.67 5.62 -7.58
CA ASP A 50 9.32 5.89 -7.08
C ASP A 50 8.79 4.67 -6.33
N CYS A 51 7.89 4.91 -5.38
CA CYS A 51 7.19 3.87 -4.66
C CYS A 51 5.69 3.94 -5.01
N LYS A 52 5.04 2.79 -5.02
CA LYS A 52 3.59 2.69 -5.24
C LYS A 52 2.95 1.84 -4.16
N TRP A 53 1.68 2.13 -3.88
CA TRP A 53 0.88 1.31 -2.98
C TRP A 53 0.16 0.20 -3.76
N VAL A 54 0.14 -0.98 -3.16
CA VAL A 54 -0.61 -2.14 -3.66
C VAL A 54 -1.64 -2.51 -2.61
N TYR A 55 -2.89 -2.52 -3.03
CA TYR A 55 -4.05 -2.81 -2.19
C TYR A 55 -4.59 -4.18 -2.54
N ARG A 56 -4.85 -5.00 -1.51
CA ARG A 56 -5.47 -6.30 -1.65
C ARG A 56 -6.46 -6.59 -0.55
N ILE A 57 -7.63 -7.11 -0.89
CA ILE A 57 -8.59 -7.63 0.08
C ILE A 57 -8.33 -9.12 0.27
N LYS A 58 -8.04 -9.54 1.51
CA LYS A 58 -8.00 -10.95 1.88
C LYS A 58 -9.41 -11.39 2.21
N LYS A 59 -9.87 -12.45 1.54
CA LYS A 59 -11.16 -13.10 1.80
C LYS A 59 -10.92 -14.45 2.48
N LYS A 60 -11.83 -14.84 3.36
CA LYS A 60 -11.87 -16.15 4.00
C LYS A 60 -12.42 -17.19 3.01
N ALA A 61 -12.33 -18.47 3.37
CA ALA A 61 -12.84 -19.58 2.56
C ALA A 61 -14.37 -19.50 2.32
N ASP A 62 -15.09 -18.86 3.24
CA ASP A 62 -16.53 -18.59 3.13
C ASP A 62 -16.87 -17.39 2.22
N GLY A 63 -15.86 -16.70 1.67
CA GLY A 63 -16.02 -15.52 0.83
C GLY A 63 -16.15 -14.19 1.57
N SER A 64 -16.22 -14.20 2.91
CA SER A 64 -16.26 -13.00 3.74
C SER A 64 -14.90 -12.28 3.76
N ILE A 65 -14.91 -10.97 4.05
CA ILE A 65 -13.67 -10.17 4.12
C ILE A 65 -12.93 -10.51 5.42
N ASP A 66 -11.72 -11.05 5.27
CA ASP A 66 -10.82 -11.33 6.38
C ASP A 66 -10.08 -10.06 6.82
N ARG A 67 -9.39 -9.40 5.87
CA ARG A 67 -8.58 -8.21 6.16
C ARG A 67 -8.27 -7.39 4.90
N TYR A 68 -8.14 -6.08 5.08
CA TYR A 68 -7.59 -5.16 4.09
C TYR A 68 -6.08 -5.11 4.22
N LYS A 69 -5.37 -5.31 3.10
CA LYS A 69 -3.92 -5.36 3.06
C LYS A 69 -3.39 -4.29 2.13
N ALA A 70 -2.62 -3.36 2.66
CA ALA A 70 -1.87 -2.37 1.88
C ALA A 70 -0.38 -2.66 1.99
N ARG A 71 0.37 -2.47 0.89
CA ARG A 71 1.83 -2.62 0.87
C ARG A 71 2.47 -1.53 0.03
N VAL A 72 3.60 -1.00 0.50
CA VAL A 72 4.48 -0.15 -0.32
C VAL A 72 5.42 -1.05 -1.11
N VAL A 73 5.44 -0.86 -2.42
CA VAL A 73 6.39 -1.55 -3.30
C VAL A 73 7.16 -0.52 -4.12
N VAL A 74 8.42 -0.85 -4.40
CA VAL A 74 9.26 -0.03 -5.27
C VAL A 74 8.75 -0.18 -6.71
N ASN A 75 8.50 0.94 -7.38
CA ASN A 75 8.16 0.97 -8.80
C ASN A 75 9.47 0.95 -9.61
N GLY A 76 10.11 -0.21 -9.65
CA GLY A 76 11.46 -0.40 -10.21
C GLY A 76 11.59 -0.30 -11.73
N PHE A 77 10.61 0.28 -12.43
CA PHE A 77 10.66 0.42 -13.88
C PHE A 77 10.76 1.89 -14.27
N LYS A 78 11.87 2.23 -14.92
CA LYS A 78 12.05 3.44 -15.70
C LYS A 78 12.69 3.04 -17.03
#